data_AF-A0A1W9N9B2-F1
#
_entry.id   AF-A0A1W9N9B2-F1
#
_cell.length_a   1.000
_cell.length_b   1.000
_cell.length_c   1.000
_cell.angle_alpha   90.00
_cell.angle_beta   90.00
_cell.angle_gamma   90.00
#
_symmetry.space_group_name_H-M   'P 1'
#
loop_
_entity.id
_entity.type
_entity.pdbx_description
1 polymer ?
#
loop_
_entity_poly.entity_id
_entity_poly.type
_entity_poly.pdbx_seq_one_letter_code
_entity_poly.pdbx_strand_id
1 'polypeptide(L)'
;MNTIYSLIRSKTETWIKLEKENNQSLLNNTLKHIEETGMLRPPQREAIETYLWIKFAAENKKLVDMVREGILYDDVVAQDYDNYYTFKGNYVTQFLNQFFLDNGLKNLQKKLVSDPVGSTIDWDNLLNELLHNFDYSNYLFSLPMGAGKTFLMACFIYLDMYFATLFKEDTPFAHNFVVFAPQASKTAILPSLRTIKDFNPEWILPKEEADKLKQLITIEILDSLSSKRKDKLHGNNPNLEKVNRIKQTKDFGMVFITNAEKVVLERYDDKDRPLVENLKKGQNELFDKRTIEDIQKTNELREALSQVPNLTVILDEVHHSYGSTGNGEKKLRLAVGVLNQHGNVNSVIGLSGTPYVKTKIEVEKENITLNQIQDIVYNYPLNIGIGKFLKKPDIRKASVKESVFIEQALTDFFSNYDIDYKNGTKSKVAFYCPSIKKLNDDILPVIQKWYQKNRKGKEDEIFRFTFFLS
;
A
#
# COMPACT_ATOMS: atom_id res chain seq x y z
N MET A 1 4.68 2.90 23.60
CA MET A 1 3.89 3.19 22.38
C MET A 1 3.26 1.90 21.90
N ASN A 2 2.20 1.44 22.56
CA ASN A 2 1.33 0.41 21.99
C ASN A 2 0.39 1.06 20.99
N THR A 3 0.80 0.99 19.74
CA THR A 3 -0.04 1.20 18.55
C THR A 3 -0.75 -0.12 18.20
N ILE A 4 -1.81 -0.09 17.40
CA ILE A 4 -2.50 -1.32 16.94
C ILE A 4 -1.53 -2.37 16.38
N TYR A 5 -0.51 -1.95 15.61
CA TYR A 5 0.47 -2.92 15.08
C TYR A 5 1.23 -3.68 16.17
N SER A 6 1.48 -3.11 17.36
CA SER A 6 2.22 -3.83 18.42
C SER A 6 1.34 -4.89 19.07
N LEU A 7 0.05 -4.60 19.26
CA LEU A 7 -0.94 -5.57 19.73
C LEU A 7 -1.08 -6.71 18.72
N ILE A 8 -1.27 -6.39 17.44
CA ILE A 8 -1.34 -7.38 16.34
C ILE A 8 -0.06 -8.20 16.29
N ARG A 9 1.11 -7.57 16.44
CA ARG A 9 2.39 -8.28 16.40
C ARG A 9 2.51 -9.29 17.54
N SER A 10 2.16 -8.90 18.77
CA SER A 10 2.15 -9.80 19.92
C SER A 10 1.21 -11.00 19.72
N LYS A 11 -0.01 -10.74 19.22
CA LYS A 11 -0.97 -11.80 18.88
C LYS A 11 -0.47 -12.72 17.78
N THR A 12 0.13 -12.15 16.73
CA THR A 12 0.74 -12.89 15.63
C THR A 12 1.83 -13.82 16.17
N GLU A 13 2.79 -13.31 16.94
CA GLU A 13 3.92 -14.11 17.44
C GLU A 13 3.47 -15.27 18.32
N THR A 14 2.48 -15.02 19.20
CA THR A 14 1.90 -16.05 20.06
C THR A 14 1.18 -17.12 19.23
N TRP A 15 0.34 -16.71 18.29
CA TRP A 15 -0.43 -17.62 17.44
C TRP A 15 0.47 -18.46 16.54
N ILE A 16 1.46 -17.84 15.87
CA ILE A 16 2.42 -18.54 15.01
C ILE A 16 3.21 -19.58 15.80
N LYS A 17 3.60 -19.27 17.05
CA LYS A 17 4.29 -20.25 17.90
C LYS A 17 3.41 -21.48 18.16
N LEU A 18 2.14 -21.29 18.51
CA LEU A 18 1.19 -22.38 18.74
C LEU A 18 0.95 -23.20 17.48
N GLU A 19 0.80 -22.55 16.32
CA GLU A 19 0.62 -23.23 15.03
C GLU A 19 1.85 -24.07 14.66
N LYS A 20 3.06 -23.57 14.92
CA LYS A 20 4.32 -24.31 14.67
C LYS A 20 4.49 -25.53 15.58
N GLU A 21 3.96 -25.49 16.80
CA GLU A 21 3.95 -26.65 17.72
C GLU A 21 2.94 -27.73 17.28
N ASN A 22 1.95 -27.38 16.45
CA ASN A 22 0.97 -28.31 15.91
C ASN A 22 1.45 -28.95 14.59
N ASN A 23 1.89 -30.21 14.65
CA ASN A 23 2.34 -30.97 13.48
C ASN A 23 1.24 -31.29 12.45
N GLN A 24 -0.04 -31.13 12.82
CA GLN A 24 -1.17 -31.31 11.89
C GLN A 24 -1.66 -29.99 11.29
N SER A 25 -1.08 -28.85 11.71
CA SER A 25 -1.47 -27.55 11.18
C SER A 25 -1.04 -27.41 9.71
N LEU A 26 -2.01 -27.11 8.86
CA LEU A 26 -1.76 -26.73 7.47
C LEU A 26 -0.82 -25.51 7.39
N LEU A 27 -1.00 -24.56 8.31
CA LEU A 27 -0.18 -23.35 8.38
C LEU A 27 1.28 -23.68 8.69
N ASN A 28 1.51 -24.60 9.63
CA ASN A 28 2.87 -25.03 9.97
C ASN A 28 3.61 -25.57 8.75
N ASN A 29 2.94 -26.39 7.93
CA ASN A 29 3.53 -26.92 6.70
C ASN A 29 3.91 -25.79 5.71
N THR A 30 3.03 -24.81 5.52
CA THR A 30 3.31 -23.65 4.65
C THR A 30 4.47 -22.80 5.20
N LEU A 31 4.47 -22.49 6.50
CA LEU A 31 5.52 -21.68 7.12
C LEU A 31 6.87 -22.39 7.10
N LYS A 32 6.90 -23.69 7.38
CA LYS A 32 8.10 -24.52 7.30
C LYS A 32 8.66 -24.54 5.87
N HIS A 33 7.81 -24.71 4.88
CA HIS A 33 8.21 -24.65 3.47
C HIS A 33 8.85 -23.30 3.11
N ILE A 34 8.24 -22.18 3.54
CA ILE A 34 8.78 -20.82 3.34
C ILE A 34 10.17 -20.68 3.97
N GLU A 35 10.34 -21.20 5.19
CA GLU A 35 11.61 -21.14 5.92
C GLU A 35 12.70 -21.98 5.26
N GLU A 36 12.39 -23.22 4.88
CA GLU A 36 13.33 -24.15 4.24
C GLU A 36 13.73 -23.69 2.83
N THR A 37 12.79 -23.10 2.09
CA THR A 37 13.06 -22.56 0.75
C THR A 37 14.00 -21.35 0.79
N GLY A 38 13.92 -20.53 1.85
CA GLY A 38 14.93 -19.49 2.14
C GLY A 38 14.99 -18.32 1.15
N MET A 39 13.97 -18.16 0.28
CA MET A 39 13.96 -17.13 -0.77
C MET A 39 13.42 -15.77 -0.30
N LEU A 40 12.76 -15.72 0.87
CA LEU A 40 12.18 -14.51 1.43
C LEU A 40 13.03 -13.91 2.54
N ARG A 41 13.10 -12.58 2.57
CA ARG A 41 13.81 -11.83 3.63
C ARG A 41 13.03 -11.91 4.94
N PRO A 42 13.71 -11.75 6.10
CA PRO A 42 13.03 -11.67 7.40
C PRO A 42 11.79 -10.77 7.44
N PRO A 43 11.82 -9.50 6.96
CA PRO A 43 10.64 -8.66 6.98
C PRO A 43 9.47 -9.15 6.11
N GLN A 44 9.73 -9.96 5.07
CA GLN A 44 8.68 -10.51 4.22
C GLN A 44 8.02 -11.71 4.91
N ARG A 45 8.80 -12.57 5.57
CA ARG A 45 8.28 -13.70 6.35
C ARG A 45 7.44 -13.21 7.52
N GLU A 46 7.94 -12.25 8.28
CA GLU A 46 7.22 -11.62 9.39
C GLU A 46 5.90 -10.95 8.93
N ALA A 47 5.90 -10.32 7.75
CA ALA A 47 4.69 -9.77 7.16
C ALA A 47 3.69 -10.86 6.73
N ILE A 48 4.17 -11.98 6.18
CA ILE A 48 3.32 -13.14 5.84
C ILE A 48 2.71 -13.75 7.10
N GLU A 49 3.48 -13.89 8.18
CA GLU A 49 2.97 -14.36 9.47
C GLU A 49 1.80 -13.48 9.97
N THR A 50 1.98 -12.16 9.95
CA THR A 50 0.91 -11.21 10.33
C THR A 50 -0.28 -11.31 9.38
N TYR A 51 -0.03 -11.43 8.06
CA TYR A 51 -1.09 -11.60 7.07
C TYR A 51 -1.93 -12.86 7.32
N LEU A 52 -1.28 -13.99 7.59
CA LEU A 52 -1.95 -15.25 7.87
C LEU A 52 -2.71 -15.21 9.21
N TRP A 53 -2.16 -14.54 10.22
CA TRP A 53 -2.88 -14.31 11.49
C TRP A 53 -4.16 -13.50 11.26
N ILE A 54 -4.09 -12.43 10.46
CA ILE A 54 -5.27 -11.63 10.10
C ILE A 54 -6.32 -12.49 9.41
N LYS A 55 -5.92 -13.34 8.45
CA LYS A 55 -6.83 -14.18 7.67
C LYS A 55 -7.46 -15.30 8.50
N PHE A 56 -6.65 -16.04 9.26
CA PHE A 56 -7.11 -17.23 10.00
C PHE A 56 -7.64 -16.92 11.40
N ALA A 57 -6.87 -16.18 12.20
CA ALA A 57 -7.22 -15.97 13.62
C ALA A 57 -8.15 -14.78 13.82
N ALA A 58 -8.00 -13.73 13.01
CA ALA A 58 -8.87 -12.56 13.06
C ALA A 58 -9.99 -12.57 12.00
N GLU A 59 -10.13 -13.66 11.24
CA GLU A 59 -11.19 -13.89 10.24
C GLU A 59 -11.34 -12.73 9.24
N ASN A 60 -10.22 -12.06 8.91
CA ASN A 60 -10.19 -10.88 8.05
C ASN A 60 -11.13 -9.74 8.49
N LYS A 61 -11.43 -9.62 9.79
CA LYS A 61 -12.31 -8.57 10.36
C LYS A 61 -11.70 -7.17 10.29
N LYS A 62 -12.53 -6.14 10.31
CA LYS A 62 -12.05 -4.75 10.36
C LYS A 62 -11.33 -4.50 11.69
N LEU A 63 -10.34 -3.60 11.69
CA LEU A 63 -9.56 -3.28 12.90
C LEU A 63 -10.45 -2.82 14.06
N VAL A 64 -11.49 -2.04 13.76
CA VAL A 64 -12.47 -1.60 14.78
C VAL A 64 -13.22 -2.77 15.41
N ASP A 65 -13.61 -3.75 14.60
CA ASP A 65 -14.32 -4.94 15.06
C ASP A 65 -13.39 -5.85 15.87
N MET A 66 -12.11 -5.97 15.47
CA MET A 66 -11.09 -6.68 16.25
C MET A 66 -10.91 -6.09 17.66
N VAL A 67 -11.01 -4.77 17.82
CA VAL A 67 -10.96 -4.12 19.14
C VAL A 67 -12.25 -4.39 19.92
N ARG A 68 -13.41 -4.19 19.30
CA ARG A 68 -14.73 -4.38 19.94
C ARG A 68 -14.95 -5.81 20.45
N GLU A 69 -14.53 -6.79 19.65
CA GLU A 69 -14.67 -8.20 19.98
C GLU A 69 -13.58 -8.70 20.93
N GLY A 70 -12.57 -7.87 21.23
CA GLY A 70 -11.46 -8.24 22.12
C GLY A 70 -10.43 -9.17 21.50
N ILE A 71 -10.38 -9.29 20.16
CA ILE A 71 -9.37 -10.10 19.45
C ILE A 71 -7.95 -9.58 19.74
N LEU A 72 -7.82 -8.25 19.84
CA LEU A 72 -6.55 -7.60 20.18
C LEU A 72 -6.31 -7.46 21.69
N TYR A 73 -7.29 -7.84 22.52
CA TYR A 73 -7.20 -7.66 23.96
C TYR A 73 -6.17 -8.61 24.56
N ASP A 74 -5.25 -8.06 25.36
CA ASP A 74 -4.30 -8.82 26.14
C ASP A 74 -4.43 -8.40 27.61
N ASP A 75 -4.92 -9.32 28.44
CA ASP A 75 -5.21 -9.03 29.83
C ASP A 75 -3.96 -8.71 30.65
N VAL A 76 -2.85 -9.38 30.34
CA VAL A 76 -1.58 -9.18 31.05
C VAL A 76 -1.05 -7.79 30.73
N VAL A 77 -1.03 -7.42 29.45
CA VAL A 77 -0.61 -6.08 29.03
C VAL A 77 -1.56 -5.02 29.59
N ALA A 78 -2.87 -5.27 29.60
CA ALA A 78 -3.86 -4.31 30.10
C ALA A 78 -3.69 -4.02 31.60
N GLN A 79 -3.29 -5.02 32.40
CA GLN A 79 -3.06 -4.86 33.84
C GLN A 79 -1.89 -3.90 34.17
N ASP A 80 -0.95 -3.71 33.24
CA ASP A 80 0.17 -2.78 33.42
C ASP A 80 -0.25 -1.29 33.28
N TYR A 81 -1.47 -1.01 32.82
CA TYR A 81 -1.96 0.35 32.62
C TYR A 81 -2.83 0.84 33.78
N ASP A 82 -2.65 2.11 34.13
CA ASP A 82 -3.46 2.79 35.15
C ASP A 82 -4.96 2.68 34.84
N ASN A 83 -5.78 2.52 35.89
CA ASN A 83 -7.24 2.41 35.81
C ASN A 83 -7.75 1.14 35.08
N TYR A 84 -6.92 0.10 34.93
CA TYR A 84 -7.32 -1.21 34.37
C TYR A 84 -8.65 -1.74 34.94
N TYR A 85 -8.81 -1.74 36.27
CA TYR A 85 -10.02 -2.26 36.91
C TYR A 85 -11.28 -1.43 36.60
N THR A 86 -11.13 -0.14 36.29
CA THR A 86 -12.24 0.75 35.92
C THR A 86 -12.89 0.33 34.60
N PHE A 87 -12.10 -0.20 33.67
CA PHE A 87 -12.54 -0.57 32.31
C PHE A 87 -12.72 -2.08 32.14
N LYS A 88 -12.71 -2.86 33.22
CA LYS A 88 -12.76 -4.32 33.16
C LYS A 88 -14.04 -4.79 32.46
N GLY A 89 -13.88 -5.60 31.42
CA GLY A 89 -14.99 -6.15 30.62
C GLY A 89 -15.44 -5.27 29.45
N ASN A 90 -14.82 -4.10 29.22
CA ASN A 90 -15.05 -3.28 28.03
C ASN A 90 -13.75 -3.11 27.24
N TYR A 91 -13.64 -3.85 26.13
CA TYR A 91 -12.43 -3.87 25.30
C TYR A 91 -12.15 -2.52 24.61
N VAL A 92 -13.19 -1.77 24.25
CA VAL A 92 -13.05 -0.45 23.62
C VAL A 92 -12.41 0.53 24.58
N THR A 93 -12.93 0.66 25.80
CA THR A 93 -12.39 1.62 26.77
C THR A 93 -11.02 1.19 27.31
N GLN A 94 -10.74 -0.11 27.43
CA GLN A 94 -9.39 -0.61 27.70
C GLN A 94 -8.41 -0.19 26.60
N PHE A 95 -8.75 -0.44 25.34
CA PHE A 95 -7.93 -0.06 24.21
C PHE A 95 -7.68 1.46 24.16
N LEU A 96 -8.74 2.27 24.33
CA LEU A 96 -8.62 3.73 24.35
C LEU A 96 -7.77 4.23 25.52
N ASN A 97 -7.88 3.63 26.71
CA ASN A 97 -7.05 4.00 27.85
C ASN A 97 -5.56 3.75 27.55
N GLN A 98 -5.22 2.58 27.01
CA GLN A 98 -3.85 2.26 26.59
C GLN A 98 -3.35 3.26 25.54
N PHE A 99 -4.17 3.49 24.50
CA PHE A 99 -3.86 4.42 23.43
C PHE A 99 -3.61 5.86 23.94
N PHE A 100 -4.47 6.36 24.84
CA PHE A 100 -4.31 7.71 25.39
C PHE A 100 -3.06 7.84 26.24
N LEU A 101 -2.75 6.86 27.09
CA LEU A 101 -1.56 6.87 27.93
C LEU A 101 -0.28 6.84 27.09
N ASP A 102 -0.23 5.96 26.09
CA ASP A 102 0.93 5.83 25.19
C ASP A 102 1.20 7.04 24.31
N ASN A 103 0.14 7.82 24.00
CA ASN A 103 0.24 9.05 23.21
C ASN A 103 0.25 10.32 24.08
N GLY A 104 0.27 10.20 25.41
CA GLY A 104 0.32 11.35 26.32
C GLY A 104 -0.96 12.21 26.33
N LEU A 105 -2.11 11.65 25.94
CA LEU A 105 -3.40 12.32 25.82
C LEU A 105 -4.12 12.41 27.18
N LYS A 106 -3.49 13.10 28.15
CA LYS A 106 -3.92 13.14 29.55
C LYS A 106 -5.35 13.68 29.77
N ASN A 107 -5.80 14.62 28.94
CA ASN A 107 -7.14 15.19 29.08
C ASN A 107 -8.22 14.17 28.71
N LEU A 108 -8.05 13.49 27.58
CA LEU A 108 -8.96 12.44 27.12
C LEU A 108 -8.94 11.24 28.07
N GLN A 109 -7.76 10.88 28.59
CA GLN A 109 -7.64 9.84 29.61
C GLN A 109 -8.46 10.16 30.87
N LYS A 110 -8.39 11.40 31.37
CA LYS A 110 -9.20 11.83 32.52
C LYS A 110 -10.71 11.76 32.22
N LYS A 111 -11.11 12.21 31.03
CA LYS A 111 -12.52 12.13 30.57
C LYS A 111 -13.00 10.68 30.52
N LEU A 112 -12.19 9.78 29.97
CA LEU A 112 -12.47 8.34 29.89
C LEU A 112 -12.62 7.72 31.28
N VAL A 113 -11.76 8.06 32.23
CA VAL A 113 -11.87 7.58 33.63
C VAL A 113 -13.11 8.15 34.33
N SER A 114 -13.50 9.40 34.05
CA SER A 114 -14.69 10.01 34.64
C SER A 114 -16.01 9.52 34.05
N ASP A 115 -15.99 9.04 32.81
CA ASP A 115 -17.16 8.52 32.10
C ASP A 115 -16.85 7.18 31.40
N PRO A 116 -16.53 6.12 32.15
CA PRO A 116 -16.05 4.85 31.58
C PRO A 116 -17.14 4.06 30.83
N VAL A 117 -18.41 4.39 31.04
CA VAL A 117 -19.56 3.76 30.38
C VAL A 117 -19.96 4.54 29.12
N GLY A 118 -19.43 5.76 28.91
CA GLY A 118 -19.75 6.58 27.75
C GLY A 118 -21.15 7.20 27.80
N SER A 119 -21.60 7.63 28.99
CA SER A 119 -22.90 8.29 29.17
C SER A 119 -22.93 9.70 28.59
N THR A 120 -21.77 10.35 28.50
CA THR A 120 -21.59 11.71 27.98
C THR A 120 -20.78 11.74 26.71
N ILE A 121 -19.79 10.85 26.57
CA ILE A 121 -18.92 10.76 25.38
C ILE A 121 -19.09 9.39 24.74
N ASP A 122 -19.39 9.36 23.44
CA ASP A 122 -19.48 8.13 22.66
C ASP A 122 -18.06 7.63 22.29
N TRP A 123 -17.52 6.76 23.15
CA TRP A 123 -16.21 6.14 22.96
C TRP A 123 -16.15 5.19 21.75
N ASP A 124 -17.28 4.61 21.36
CA ASP A 124 -17.37 3.75 20.19
C ASP A 124 -17.28 4.56 18.89
N ASN A 125 -17.93 5.73 18.85
CA ASN A 125 -17.76 6.66 17.73
C ASN A 125 -16.32 7.19 17.66
N LEU A 126 -15.70 7.47 18.80
CA LEU A 126 -14.28 7.85 18.81
C LEU A 126 -13.39 6.75 18.22
N LEU A 127 -13.63 5.48 18.57
CA LEU A 127 -12.89 4.36 18.01
C LEU A 127 -13.09 4.26 16.48
N ASN A 128 -14.32 4.46 16.01
CA ASN A 128 -14.64 4.51 14.57
C ASN A 128 -13.84 5.59 13.86
N GLU A 129 -13.78 6.80 14.43
CA GLU A 129 -13.03 7.92 13.85
C GLU A 129 -11.51 7.67 13.89
N LEU A 130 -11.02 7.09 14.99
CA LEU A 130 -9.62 6.72 15.16
C LEU A 130 -9.13 5.72 14.11
N LEU A 131 -9.98 4.77 13.74
CA LEU A 131 -9.70 3.69 12.77
C LEU A 131 -10.43 3.87 11.44
N HIS A 132 -10.84 5.12 11.16
CA HIS A 132 -11.36 5.58 9.87
C HIS A 132 -12.62 4.88 9.33
N ASN A 133 -13.36 4.15 10.17
CA ASN A 133 -14.67 3.52 9.92
C ASN A 133 -14.89 3.03 8.47
N PHE A 134 -14.01 2.17 7.98
CA PHE A 134 -14.15 1.62 6.63
C PHE A 134 -15.35 0.66 6.53
N ASP A 135 -16.03 0.67 5.39
CA ASP A 135 -17.06 -0.33 5.08
C ASP A 135 -16.49 -1.72 4.76
N TYR A 136 -15.17 -1.82 4.64
CA TYR A 136 -14.39 -3.00 4.31
C TYR A 136 -13.18 -3.14 5.24
N SER A 137 -12.55 -4.32 5.27
CA SER A 137 -11.32 -4.53 6.01
C SER A 137 -10.15 -3.82 5.34
N ASN A 138 -9.39 -3.02 6.10
CA ASN A 138 -8.28 -2.21 5.58
C ASN A 138 -7.03 -2.40 6.44
N TYR A 139 -5.91 -2.74 5.80
CA TYR A 139 -4.66 -3.06 6.47
C TYR A 139 -3.47 -2.39 5.78
N LEU A 140 -2.57 -1.79 6.55
CA LEU A 140 -1.36 -1.17 6.04
C LEU A 140 -0.10 -1.93 6.51
N PHE A 141 0.69 -2.38 5.55
CA PHE A 141 2.00 -2.98 5.75
C PHE A 141 3.09 -1.94 5.46
N SER A 142 3.78 -1.49 6.50
CA SER A 142 4.88 -0.55 6.43
C SER A 142 6.22 -1.29 6.28
N LEU A 143 6.81 -1.24 5.08
CA LEU A 143 8.12 -1.81 4.78
C LEU A 143 8.97 -0.87 3.93
N PRO A 144 10.25 -0.64 4.28
CA PRO A 144 11.11 0.30 3.60
C PRO A 144 11.32 -0.09 2.14
N MET A 145 11.68 0.91 1.33
CA MET A 145 12.05 0.65 -0.06
C MET A 145 13.19 -0.37 -0.12
N GLY A 146 13.07 -1.31 -1.05
CA GLY A 146 14.02 -2.40 -1.18
C GLY A 146 13.76 -3.59 -0.26
N ALA A 147 12.81 -3.55 0.69
CA ALA A 147 12.44 -4.72 1.51
C ALA A 147 11.76 -5.86 0.72
N GLY A 148 11.32 -5.60 -0.51
CA GLY A 148 10.68 -6.58 -1.38
C GLY A 148 9.14 -6.57 -1.33
N LYS A 149 8.53 -5.40 -1.16
CA LYS A 149 7.07 -5.20 -1.13
C LYS A 149 6.35 -5.85 -2.31
N THR A 150 6.88 -5.73 -3.52
CA THR A 150 6.27 -6.30 -4.72
C THR A 150 6.23 -7.83 -4.71
N PHE A 151 7.30 -8.47 -4.23
CA PHE A 151 7.30 -9.92 -4.00
C PHE A 151 6.29 -10.30 -2.92
N LEU A 152 6.15 -9.47 -1.88
CA LEU A 152 5.16 -9.69 -0.82
C LEU A 152 3.73 -9.61 -1.35
N MET A 153 3.42 -8.66 -2.26
CA MET A 153 2.12 -8.61 -2.95
C MET A 153 1.83 -9.91 -3.70
N ALA A 154 2.81 -10.43 -4.44
CA ALA A 154 2.67 -11.73 -5.12
C ALA A 154 2.45 -12.87 -4.12
N CYS A 155 3.18 -12.88 -3.00
CA CYS A 155 2.98 -13.88 -1.94
C CYS A 155 1.54 -13.85 -1.41
N PHE A 156 0.99 -12.66 -1.11
CA PHE A 156 -0.39 -12.54 -0.62
C PHE A 156 -1.42 -13.06 -1.64
N ILE A 157 -1.26 -12.72 -2.93
CA ILE A 157 -2.13 -13.22 -4.00
C ILE A 157 -2.14 -14.75 -4.02
N TYR A 158 -0.95 -15.37 -4.07
CA TYR A 158 -0.85 -16.83 -4.17
C TYR A 158 -1.27 -17.54 -2.89
N LEU A 159 -1.02 -16.97 -1.70
CA LEU A 159 -1.47 -17.53 -0.43
C LEU A 159 -3.01 -17.48 -0.30
N ASP A 160 -3.64 -16.35 -0.63
CA ASP A 160 -5.10 -16.26 -0.63
C ASP A 160 -5.71 -17.25 -1.61
N MET A 161 -5.19 -17.32 -2.85
CA MET A 161 -5.66 -18.30 -3.82
C MET A 161 -5.48 -19.74 -3.31
N TYR A 162 -4.34 -20.06 -2.72
CA TYR A 162 -4.08 -21.38 -2.16
C TYR A 162 -5.13 -21.76 -1.10
N PHE A 163 -5.30 -20.93 -0.09
CA PHE A 163 -6.24 -21.23 0.99
C PHE A 163 -7.70 -21.18 0.51
N ALA A 164 -8.05 -20.30 -0.42
CA ALA A 164 -9.37 -20.29 -1.04
C ALA A 164 -9.69 -21.56 -1.84
N THR A 165 -8.68 -22.24 -2.43
CA THR A 165 -8.93 -23.55 -3.07
C THR A 165 -9.26 -24.66 -2.06
N LEU A 166 -8.78 -24.52 -0.82
CA LEU A 166 -9.01 -25.47 0.27
C LEU A 166 -10.30 -25.15 1.02
N PHE A 167 -10.59 -23.87 1.22
CA PHE A 167 -11.72 -23.34 1.98
C PHE A 167 -12.67 -22.54 1.07
N LYS A 168 -13.31 -23.22 0.12
CA LYS A 168 -14.05 -22.56 -0.99
C LYS A 168 -15.21 -21.65 -0.57
N GLU A 169 -15.82 -21.92 0.59
CA GLU A 169 -16.94 -21.14 1.14
C GLU A 169 -16.47 -20.07 2.15
N ASP A 170 -15.16 -19.99 2.42
CA ASP A 170 -14.64 -19.18 3.51
C ASP A 170 -14.35 -17.75 3.05
N THR A 171 -15.13 -16.82 3.60
CA THR A 171 -15.10 -15.40 3.25
C THR A 171 -13.82 -14.62 3.58
N PRO A 172 -12.90 -15.06 4.48
CA PRO A 172 -11.66 -14.34 4.75
C PRO A 172 -10.69 -14.27 3.58
N PHE A 173 -10.66 -15.29 2.70
CA PHE A 173 -9.69 -15.37 1.60
C PHE A 173 -10.24 -14.77 0.30
N ALA A 174 -9.42 -13.99 -0.38
CA ALA A 174 -9.82 -13.45 -1.67
C ALA A 174 -9.60 -14.44 -2.81
N HIS A 175 -10.49 -14.38 -3.79
CA HIS A 175 -10.40 -15.21 -4.99
C HIS A 175 -9.76 -14.42 -6.14
N ASN A 176 -9.92 -13.10 -6.10
CA ASN A 176 -9.58 -12.19 -7.19
C ASN A 176 -8.94 -10.92 -6.64
N PHE A 177 -8.16 -10.24 -7.47
CA PHE A 177 -7.30 -9.15 -7.02
C PHE A 177 -7.27 -8.00 -8.03
N VAL A 178 -7.22 -6.78 -7.50
CA VAL A 178 -6.84 -5.57 -8.24
C VAL A 178 -5.62 -4.98 -7.56
N VAL A 179 -4.53 -4.82 -8.31
CA VAL A 179 -3.28 -4.20 -7.84
C VAL A 179 -3.17 -2.81 -8.45
N PHE A 180 -3.18 -1.79 -7.57
CA PHE A 180 -2.93 -0.41 -7.93
C PHE A 180 -1.46 -0.06 -7.75
N ALA A 181 -0.80 0.24 -8.86
CA ALA A 181 0.59 0.73 -8.88
C ALA A 181 0.63 2.27 -8.98
N PRO A 182 1.63 2.93 -8.37
CA PRO A 182 1.72 4.40 -8.34
C PRO A 182 1.98 5.03 -9.73
N GLN A 183 1.57 6.31 -9.86
CA GLN A 183 1.68 7.18 -11.04
C GLN A 183 3.09 7.33 -11.62
N ALA A 184 4.11 7.34 -10.75
CA ALA A 184 5.45 7.84 -11.09
C ALA A 184 6.15 6.92 -12.09
N SER A 185 5.89 7.19 -13.36
CA SER A 185 6.40 6.60 -14.59
C SER A 185 5.70 5.33 -15.09
N LYS A 186 5.42 5.31 -16.40
CA LYS A 186 5.20 4.09 -17.20
C LYS A 186 6.28 3.01 -16.94
N THR A 187 7.42 3.38 -16.35
CA THR A 187 8.52 2.51 -15.96
C THR A 187 8.41 1.90 -14.56
N ALA A 188 7.47 2.28 -13.69
CA ALA A 188 7.28 1.66 -12.36
C ALA A 188 6.28 0.48 -12.38
N ILE A 189 5.25 0.58 -13.22
CA ILE A 189 4.30 -0.52 -13.46
C ILE A 189 5.03 -1.73 -14.05
N LEU A 190 5.99 -1.52 -14.96
CA LEU A 190 6.64 -2.62 -15.70
C LEU A 190 7.52 -3.54 -14.81
N PRO A 191 8.35 -3.04 -13.87
CA PRO A 191 9.02 -3.86 -12.88
C PRO A 191 8.07 -4.56 -11.91
N SER A 192 7.05 -3.86 -11.39
CA SER A 192 6.08 -4.48 -10.48
C SER A 192 5.27 -5.58 -11.16
N LEU A 193 4.89 -5.33 -12.42
CA LEU A 193 4.27 -6.31 -13.32
C LEU A 193 5.14 -7.55 -13.50
N ARG A 194 6.40 -7.38 -13.91
CA ARG A 194 7.31 -8.52 -14.11
C ARG A 194 7.47 -9.30 -12.83
N THR A 195 7.58 -8.62 -11.70
CA THR A 195 7.75 -9.28 -10.41
C THR A 195 6.54 -10.15 -10.04
N ILE A 196 5.31 -9.65 -10.20
CA ILE A 196 4.10 -10.43 -9.89
C ILE A 196 3.88 -11.54 -10.92
N LYS A 197 4.08 -11.23 -12.22
CA LYS A 197 3.86 -12.17 -13.32
C LYS A 197 4.88 -13.32 -13.35
N ASP A 198 6.14 -13.00 -13.09
CA ASP A 198 7.25 -13.94 -13.15
C ASP A 198 7.59 -14.52 -11.76
N PHE A 199 6.73 -14.28 -10.76
CA PHE A 199 6.90 -14.82 -9.41
C PHE A 199 6.92 -16.35 -9.45
N ASN A 200 7.85 -16.97 -8.71
CA ASN A 200 7.82 -18.42 -8.51
C ASN A 200 7.08 -18.75 -7.20
N PRO A 201 5.80 -19.20 -7.24
CA PRO A 201 5.05 -19.61 -6.05
C PRO A 201 5.69 -20.77 -5.29
N GLU A 202 6.65 -21.50 -5.87
CA GLU A 202 7.45 -22.48 -5.11
C GLU A 202 8.23 -21.83 -3.95
N TRP A 203 8.41 -20.50 -3.94
CA TRP A 203 9.01 -19.79 -2.81
C TRP A 203 8.18 -19.87 -1.54
N ILE A 204 6.87 -20.11 -1.67
CA ILE A 204 5.91 -20.09 -0.57
C ILE A 204 5.05 -21.34 -0.46
N LEU A 205 5.01 -22.18 -1.49
CA LEU A 205 4.17 -23.37 -1.56
C LEU A 205 4.94 -24.55 -2.16
N PRO A 206 4.60 -25.80 -1.81
CA PRO A 206 5.15 -26.98 -2.49
C PRO A 206 4.89 -26.95 -3.99
N LYS A 207 5.78 -27.58 -4.76
CA LYS A 207 5.76 -27.55 -6.23
C LYS A 207 4.41 -27.93 -6.84
N GLU A 208 3.77 -28.98 -6.33
CA GLU A 208 2.48 -29.43 -6.86
C GLU A 208 1.41 -28.35 -6.77
N GLU A 209 1.31 -27.68 -5.61
CA GLU A 209 0.34 -26.61 -5.37
C GLU A 209 0.71 -25.34 -6.13
N ALA A 210 2.00 -25.01 -6.18
CA ALA A 210 2.53 -23.89 -6.95
C ALA A 210 2.17 -24.01 -8.45
N ASP A 211 2.32 -25.20 -9.04
CA ASP A 211 2.02 -25.46 -10.45
C ASP A 211 0.51 -25.42 -10.74
N LYS A 212 -0.33 -25.94 -9.84
CA LYS A 212 -1.80 -25.82 -9.94
C LYS A 212 -2.23 -24.35 -9.96
N LEU A 213 -1.73 -23.54 -9.03
CA LEU A 213 -2.11 -22.12 -8.95
C LEU A 213 -1.63 -21.31 -10.15
N LYS A 214 -0.43 -21.61 -10.69
CA LYS A 214 0.06 -20.99 -11.94
C LYS A 214 -0.88 -21.22 -13.13
N GLN A 215 -1.57 -22.35 -13.18
CA GLN A 215 -2.52 -22.64 -14.26
C GLN A 215 -3.86 -21.90 -14.07
N LEU A 216 -4.26 -21.66 -12.82
CA LEU A 216 -5.52 -20.98 -12.51
C LEU A 216 -5.41 -19.47 -12.71
N ILE A 217 -4.32 -18.87 -12.23
CA ILE A 217 -4.13 -17.41 -12.19
C ILE A 217 -4.13 -16.79 -13.59
N THR A 218 -4.81 -15.66 -13.75
CA THR A 218 -4.84 -14.86 -14.97
C THR A 218 -4.52 -13.42 -14.64
N ILE A 219 -3.30 -13.01 -15.00
CA ILE A 219 -2.81 -11.66 -14.73
C ILE A 219 -3.02 -10.81 -15.99
N GLU A 220 -3.84 -9.77 -15.88
CA GLU A 220 -4.15 -8.85 -16.98
C GLU A 220 -3.80 -7.41 -16.61
N ILE A 221 -3.24 -6.68 -17.57
CA ILE A 221 -2.78 -5.31 -17.36
C ILE A 221 -3.72 -4.34 -18.04
N LEU A 222 -4.24 -3.41 -17.25
CA LEU A 222 -5.18 -2.40 -17.71
C LEU A 222 -4.45 -1.07 -18.03
N ASP A 223 -3.34 -1.15 -18.77
CA ASP A 223 -2.50 0.01 -19.12
C ASP A 223 -2.80 0.60 -20.51
N SER A 224 -3.72 0.02 -21.29
CA SER A 224 -3.93 0.49 -22.65
C SER A 224 -4.50 1.92 -22.69
N LEU A 225 -3.73 2.84 -23.29
CA LEU A 225 -4.11 4.23 -23.55
C LEU A 225 -5.12 4.24 -24.70
N SER A 226 -6.41 4.40 -24.40
CA SER A 226 -7.41 4.79 -25.39
C SER A 226 -7.24 6.27 -25.77
N SER A 227 -6.14 6.65 -26.45
CA SER A 227 -6.04 8.04 -26.98
C SER A 227 -5.00 8.31 -28.08
N LYS A 228 -4.39 7.29 -28.73
CA LYS A 228 -3.45 7.54 -29.85
C LYS A 228 -3.63 6.73 -31.14
N ARG A 229 -4.75 6.02 -31.32
CA ARG A 229 -5.18 5.62 -32.67
C ARG A 229 -6.31 6.56 -33.10
N LYS A 230 -5.99 7.51 -33.96
CA LYS A 230 -6.95 8.43 -34.60
C LYS A 230 -7.91 7.70 -35.56
N ASP A 231 -7.63 6.44 -35.86
CA ASP A 231 -8.34 5.69 -36.88
C ASP A 231 -9.02 4.47 -36.25
N LYS A 232 -10.21 4.71 -35.70
CA LYS A 232 -11.41 3.84 -35.72
C LYS A 232 -12.45 4.42 -34.75
N LEU A 233 -13.52 4.94 -35.35
CA LEU A 233 -14.92 4.93 -34.89
C LEU A 233 -15.19 4.56 -33.42
N HIS A 234 -15.92 5.44 -32.70
CA HIS A 234 -16.85 5.14 -31.59
C HIS A 234 -16.80 3.71 -30.99
N GLY A 235 -15.69 3.33 -30.35
CA GLY A 235 -15.47 1.94 -29.91
C GLY A 235 -14.96 1.87 -28.46
N ASN A 236 -15.53 0.93 -27.71
CA ASN A 236 -15.36 0.60 -26.30
C ASN A 236 -13.99 0.83 -25.65
N ASN A 237 -14.00 1.01 -24.33
CA ASN A 237 -12.80 1.01 -23.48
C ASN A 237 -12.08 -0.36 -23.58
N PRO A 238 -10.84 -0.45 -24.13
CA PRO A 238 -10.13 -1.73 -24.29
C PRO A 238 -9.81 -2.44 -22.96
N ASN A 239 -9.66 -1.69 -21.87
CA ASN A 239 -9.50 -2.27 -20.55
C ASN A 239 -10.81 -2.89 -20.04
N LEU A 240 -11.95 -2.28 -20.36
CA LEU A 240 -13.28 -2.83 -20.05
C LEU A 240 -13.52 -4.14 -20.80
N GLU A 241 -13.18 -4.21 -22.09
CA GLU A 241 -13.32 -5.43 -22.88
C GLU A 241 -12.48 -6.58 -22.31
N LYS A 242 -11.24 -6.29 -21.88
CA LYS A 242 -10.38 -7.28 -21.21
C LYS A 242 -11.01 -7.81 -19.93
N VAL A 243 -11.49 -6.92 -19.06
CA VAL A 243 -12.14 -7.29 -17.79
C VAL A 243 -13.38 -8.13 -18.07
N ASN A 244 -14.27 -7.68 -18.96
CA ASN A 244 -15.50 -8.40 -19.30
C ASN A 244 -15.24 -9.77 -19.91
N ARG A 245 -14.26 -9.89 -20.82
CA ARG A 245 -13.88 -11.18 -21.42
C ARG A 245 -13.38 -12.17 -20.37
N ILE A 246 -12.56 -11.71 -19.42
CA ILE A 246 -12.05 -12.59 -18.36
C ILE A 246 -13.19 -12.99 -17.43
N LYS A 247 -14.03 -12.04 -16.97
CA LYS A 247 -15.20 -12.31 -16.12
C LYS A 247 -16.21 -13.28 -16.74
N GLN A 248 -16.35 -13.29 -18.06
CA GLN A 248 -17.25 -14.24 -18.76
C GLN A 248 -16.77 -15.69 -18.69
N THR A 249 -15.47 -15.90 -18.47
CA THR A 249 -14.84 -17.23 -18.54
C THR A 249 -14.23 -17.69 -17.22
N LYS A 250 -14.06 -16.77 -16.26
CA LYS A 250 -13.42 -17.01 -14.97
C LYS A 250 -14.10 -16.21 -13.87
N ASP A 251 -14.23 -16.84 -12.71
CA ASP A 251 -14.71 -16.28 -11.44
C ASP A 251 -13.65 -16.37 -10.33
N PHE A 252 -12.52 -17.03 -10.60
CA PHE A 252 -11.42 -17.27 -9.65
C PHE A 252 -10.05 -17.01 -10.29
N GLY A 253 -9.11 -16.49 -9.51
CA GLY A 253 -7.73 -16.26 -9.92
C GLY A 253 -7.54 -15.10 -10.89
N MET A 254 -8.48 -14.17 -10.96
CA MET A 254 -8.35 -12.97 -11.78
C MET A 254 -7.48 -11.93 -11.05
N VAL A 255 -6.40 -11.47 -11.70
CA VAL A 255 -5.52 -10.43 -11.17
C VAL A 255 -5.40 -9.29 -12.17
N PHE A 256 -5.98 -8.14 -11.83
CA PHE A 256 -5.91 -6.94 -12.66
C PHE A 256 -4.87 -5.97 -12.12
N ILE A 257 -3.91 -5.56 -12.95
CA ILE A 257 -2.89 -4.58 -12.57
C ILE A 257 -3.16 -3.28 -13.32
N THR A 258 -3.28 -2.17 -12.59
CA THR A 258 -3.59 -0.85 -13.17
C THR A 258 -3.00 0.30 -12.35
N ASN A 259 -2.95 1.50 -12.93
CA ASN A 259 -2.64 2.72 -12.18
C ASN A 259 -3.92 3.14 -11.42
N ALA A 260 -3.74 3.57 -10.17
CA ALA A 260 -4.79 4.16 -9.35
C ALA A 260 -5.62 5.17 -10.15
N GLU A 261 -5.03 6.19 -10.80
CA GLU A 261 -5.78 7.26 -11.50
C GLU A 261 -6.71 6.77 -12.63
N LYS A 262 -6.35 5.67 -13.29
CA LYS A 262 -7.17 5.14 -14.38
C LYS A 262 -8.49 4.57 -13.87
N VAL A 263 -8.55 4.29 -12.57
CA VAL A 263 -9.74 3.81 -11.86
C VAL A 263 -10.19 4.81 -10.79
N VAL A 264 -9.35 5.76 -10.36
CA VAL A 264 -9.64 6.82 -9.39
C VAL A 264 -9.73 8.14 -10.15
N LEU A 265 -10.91 8.77 -10.23
CA LEU A 265 -11.03 10.08 -10.87
C LEU A 265 -10.12 11.08 -10.13
N GLU A 266 -9.13 11.65 -10.81
CA GLU A 266 -8.49 12.89 -10.34
C GLU A 266 -9.44 14.10 -10.39
N ARG A 267 -10.57 13.97 -11.09
CA ARG A 267 -11.58 15.02 -11.29
C ARG A 267 -12.84 14.76 -10.48
N TYR A 268 -12.69 14.78 -9.17
CA TYR A 268 -13.77 15.16 -8.28
C TYR A 268 -13.27 16.32 -7.43
N ASP A 269 -13.11 17.47 -8.09
CA ASP A 269 -13.27 18.73 -7.36
C ASP A 269 -14.75 18.85 -6.96
N ASP A 270 -15.09 19.62 -5.93
CA ASP A 270 -16.50 19.89 -5.57
C ASP A 270 -17.31 20.52 -6.74
N LYS A 271 -16.61 20.98 -7.78
CA LYS A 271 -17.15 21.44 -9.07
C LYS A 271 -17.66 20.30 -9.97
N ASP A 272 -17.22 19.07 -9.75
CA ASP A 272 -17.53 17.91 -10.59
C ASP A 272 -18.75 17.08 -10.09
N ARG A 273 -19.16 17.26 -8.82
CA ARG A 273 -20.40 16.67 -8.26
C ARG A 273 -21.66 17.04 -9.04
N PRO A 274 -21.92 18.32 -9.35
CA PRO A 274 -23.05 18.68 -10.21
C PRO A 274 -22.90 18.13 -11.63
N LEU A 275 -21.70 17.78 -12.13
CA LEU A 275 -21.52 17.18 -13.46
C LEU A 275 -22.14 15.79 -13.56
N VAL A 276 -21.91 14.95 -12.55
CA VAL A 276 -22.42 13.58 -12.53
C VAL A 276 -23.91 13.55 -12.23
N GLU A 277 -24.42 14.46 -11.40
CA GLU A 277 -25.86 14.63 -11.18
C GLU A 277 -26.58 15.20 -12.41
N ASN A 278 -25.98 16.15 -13.13
CA ASN A 278 -26.56 16.73 -14.35
C ASN A 278 -26.50 15.76 -15.55
N LEU A 279 -25.47 14.90 -15.63
CA LEU A 279 -25.42 13.77 -16.57
C LEU A 279 -26.53 12.75 -16.28
N LYS A 280 -26.77 12.42 -15.00
CA LYS A 280 -27.91 11.57 -14.60
C LYS A 280 -29.28 12.19 -14.91
N LYS A 281 -29.37 13.53 -14.96
CA LYS A 281 -30.59 14.29 -15.28
C LYS A 281 -30.72 14.71 -16.75
N GLY A 282 -29.79 14.31 -17.63
CA GLY A 282 -29.86 14.56 -19.08
C GLY A 282 -29.57 16.00 -19.53
N GLN A 283 -28.97 16.84 -18.69
CA GLN A 283 -28.62 18.22 -19.07
C GLN A 283 -27.20 18.28 -19.64
N ASN A 284 -27.10 18.34 -20.98
CA ASN A 284 -25.85 18.22 -21.75
C ASN A 284 -25.17 19.56 -22.12
N GLU A 285 -25.67 20.71 -21.66
CA GLU A 285 -25.44 21.99 -22.37
C GLU A 285 -24.10 22.71 -22.08
N LEU A 286 -23.19 22.18 -21.27
CA LEU A 286 -22.00 22.94 -20.83
C LEU A 286 -20.63 22.25 -20.97
N PHE A 287 -20.51 21.08 -21.61
CA PHE A 287 -19.23 20.33 -21.65
C PHE A 287 -18.76 19.90 -23.04
N ASP A 288 -17.43 19.89 -23.20
CA ASP A 288 -16.77 19.29 -24.36
C ASP A 288 -17.04 17.77 -24.38
N LYS A 289 -17.61 17.27 -25.49
CA LYS A 289 -18.08 15.88 -25.67
C LYS A 289 -17.03 14.84 -25.26
N ARG A 290 -15.76 15.15 -25.46
CA ARG A 290 -14.62 14.29 -25.12
C ARG A 290 -14.49 14.02 -23.62
N THR A 291 -14.77 15.01 -22.78
CA THR A 291 -14.66 14.87 -21.32
C THR A 291 -15.78 13.96 -20.78
N ILE A 292 -16.99 14.08 -21.33
CA ILE A 292 -18.13 13.23 -20.96
C ILE A 292 -17.84 11.76 -21.32
N GLU A 293 -17.34 11.49 -22.53
CA GLU A 293 -17.01 10.14 -22.98
C GLU A 293 -15.91 9.48 -22.12
N ASP A 294 -14.89 10.23 -21.71
CA ASP A 294 -13.82 9.70 -20.84
C ASP A 294 -14.35 9.37 -19.43
N ILE A 295 -15.27 10.18 -18.89
CA ILE A 295 -15.94 9.90 -17.61
C ILE A 295 -16.79 8.63 -17.70
N GLN A 296 -17.58 8.47 -18.76
CA GLN A 296 -18.42 7.28 -18.98
C GLN A 296 -17.59 6.01 -19.07
N LYS A 297 -16.55 6.00 -19.91
CA LYS A 297 -15.64 4.83 -20.07
C LYS A 297 -14.94 4.43 -18.78
N THR A 298 -14.60 5.41 -17.93
CA THR A 298 -13.96 5.16 -16.64
C THR A 298 -14.95 4.59 -15.63
N ASN A 299 -16.20 5.07 -15.64
CA ASN A 299 -17.26 4.54 -14.80
C ASN A 299 -17.63 3.10 -15.17
N GLU A 300 -17.70 2.76 -16.46
CA GLU A 300 -17.97 1.38 -16.90
C GLU A 300 -16.86 0.41 -16.47
N LEU A 301 -15.59 0.83 -16.52
CA LEU A 301 -14.48 0.02 -16.04
C LEU A 301 -14.56 -0.22 -14.54
N ARG A 302 -14.88 0.82 -13.76
CA ARG A 302 -15.09 0.70 -12.30
C ARG A 302 -16.23 -0.25 -11.98
N GLU A 303 -17.36 -0.07 -12.65
CA GLU A 303 -18.53 -0.93 -12.51
C GLU A 303 -18.14 -2.39 -12.77
N ALA A 304 -17.44 -2.65 -13.89
CA ALA A 304 -17.01 -3.99 -14.23
C ALA A 304 -16.06 -4.60 -13.19
N LEU A 305 -15.11 -3.82 -12.64
CA LEU A 305 -14.22 -4.26 -11.57
C LEU A 305 -14.93 -4.47 -10.23
N SER A 306 -15.90 -3.61 -9.88
CA SER A 306 -16.67 -3.70 -8.63
C SER A 306 -17.58 -4.93 -8.54
N GLN A 307 -17.92 -5.50 -9.69
CA GLN A 307 -18.71 -6.74 -9.80
C GLN A 307 -17.85 -8.01 -9.68
N VAL A 308 -16.53 -7.90 -9.56
CA VAL A 308 -15.65 -9.05 -9.35
C VAL A 308 -15.82 -9.54 -7.91
N PRO A 309 -16.25 -10.78 -7.66
CA PRO A 309 -16.51 -11.29 -6.31
C PRO A 309 -15.21 -11.56 -5.54
N ASN A 310 -15.30 -11.52 -4.20
CA ASN A 310 -14.19 -11.81 -3.27
C ASN A 310 -12.89 -11.09 -3.67
N LEU A 311 -13.01 -9.79 -3.90
CA LEU A 311 -11.96 -8.95 -4.48
C LEU A 311 -11.08 -8.35 -3.38
N THR A 312 -9.78 -8.64 -3.40
CA THR A 312 -8.80 -7.88 -2.61
C THR A 312 -8.20 -6.76 -3.45
N VAL A 313 -8.17 -5.56 -2.88
CA VAL A 313 -7.55 -4.38 -3.49
C VAL A 313 -6.18 -4.16 -2.87
N ILE A 314 -5.11 -4.30 -3.64
CA ILE A 314 -3.74 -4.09 -3.20
C ILE A 314 -3.25 -2.73 -3.67
N LEU A 315 -2.70 -1.92 -2.77
CA LEU A 315 -2.23 -0.56 -3.03
C LEU A 315 -0.73 -0.48 -2.80
N ASP A 316 0.05 -0.31 -3.87
CA ASP A 316 1.50 -0.13 -3.76
C ASP A 316 1.85 1.36 -3.55
N GLU A 317 2.82 1.61 -2.67
CA GLU A 317 3.24 2.94 -2.19
C GLU A 317 2.07 3.86 -1.82
N VAL A 318 1.17 3.34 -0.99
CA VAL A 318 -0.11 4.01 -0.68
C VAL A 318 0.08 5.42 -0.11
N HIS A 319 1.20 5.71 0.55
CA HIS A 319 1.50 7.04 1.11
C HIS A 319 1.51 8.18 0.07
N HIS A 320 1.81 7.89 -1.21
CA HIS A 320 1.67 8.89 -2.28
C HIS A 320 0.23 9.35 -2.43
N SER A 321 -0.71 8.42 -2.23
CA SER A 321 -2.13 8.71 -2.26
C SER A 321 -2.59 9.43 -1.01
N TYR A 322 -1.90 9.43 0.14
CA TYR A 322 -2.39 10.11 1.36
C TYR A 322 -2.23 11.64 1.30
N GLY A 323 -1.30 12.17 0.49
CA GLY A 323 -1.05 13.60 0.33
C GLY A 323 -0.49 14.28 1.58
N SER A 324 0.23 15.39 1.41
CA SER A 324 0.78 16.17 2.54
C SER A 324 -0.29 16.93 3.35
N THR A 325 -1.52 16.99 2.83
CA THR A 325 -2.65 17.76 3.37
C THR A 325 -3.83 16.91 3.86
N GLY A 326 -3.74 15.57 3.84
CA GLY A 326 -4.83 14.65 4.23
C GLY A 326 -5.96 14.49 3.20
N ASN A 327 -5.99 15.31 2.14
CA ASN A 327 -6.99 15.22 1.07
C ASN A 327 -6.82 14.00 0.16
N GLY A 328 -5.62 13.45 0.07
CA GLY A 328 -5.34 12.31 -0.79
C GLY A 328 -5.96 11.01 -0.26
N GLU A 329 -5.88 10.79 1.06
CA GLU A 329 -6.46 9.63 1.75
C GLU A 329 -7.96 9.50 1.43
N LYS A 330 -8.67 10.64 1.41
CA LYS A 330 -10.07 10.72 1.03
C LYS A 330 -10.31 10.27 -0.42
N LYS A 331 -9.44 10.62 -1.37
CA LYS A 331 -9.58 10.21 -2.78
C LYS A 331 -9.38 8.71 -2.98
N LEU A 332 -8.38 8.14 -2.31
CA LEU A 332 -8.13 6.70 -2.33
C LEU A 332 -9.29 5.92 -1.71
N ARG A 333 -9.79 6.37 -0.55
CA ARG A 333 -11.00 5.82 0.07
C ARG A 333 -12.21 5.88 -0.84
N LEU A 334 -12.44 7.01 -1.50
CA LEU A 334 -13.53 7.16 -2.46
C LEU A 334 -13.40 6.15 -3.60
N ALA A 335 -12.20 5.94 -4.13
CA ALA A 335 -11.99 4.98 -5.20
C ALA A 335 -12.25 3.54 -4.79
N VAL A 336 -11.75 3.13 -3.63
CA VAL A 336 -12.03 1.81 -3.09
C VAL A 336 -13.52 1.67 -2.74
N GLY A 337 -14.14 2.72 -2.19
CA GLY A 337 -15.58 2.76 -1.93
C GLY A 337 -16.40 2.52 -3.20
N VAL A 338 -15.98 3.06 -4.34
CA VAL A 338 -16.62 2.76 -5.63
C VAL A 338 -16.40 1.30 -6.04
N LEU A 339 -15.22 0.73 -5.81
CA LEU A 339 -15.01 -0.70 -6.06
C LEU A 339 -15.86 -1.59 -5.12
N ASN A 340 -16.13 -1.13 -3.90
CA ASN A 340 -16.95 -1.84 -2.93
C ASN A 340 -18.46 -1.55 -3.05
N GLN A 341 -18.92 -0.85 -4.08
CA GLN A 341 -20.34 -0.48 -4.20
C GLN A 341 -21.30 -1.69 -4.26
N HIS A 342 -20.80 -2.86 -4.67
CA HIS A 342 -21.55 -4.14 -4.68
C HIS A 342 -21.21 -5.06 -3.50
N GLY A 343 -20.43 -4.58 -2.51
CA GLY A 343 -20.05 -5.37 -1.33
C GLY A 343 -19.08 -6.52 -1.61
N ASN A 344 -18.44 -6.53 -2.78
CA ASN A 344 -17.54 -7.63 -3.19
C ASN A 344 -16.10 -7.47 -2.68
N VAL A 345 -15.71 -6.33 -2.09
CA VAL A 345 -14.34 -6.13 -1.60
C VAL A 345 -14.16 -6.93 -0.31
N ASN A 346 -13.30 -7.95 -0.38
CA ASN A 346 -12.89 -8.76 0.76
C ASN A 346 -11.99 -7.96 1.72
N SER A 347 -10.96 -7.32 1.18
CA SER A 347 -10.04 -6.50 1.98
C SER A 347 -9.23 -5.54 1.10
N VAL A 348 -8.64 -4.55 1.74
CA VAL A 348 -7.70 -3.60 1.15
C VAL A 348 -6.37 -3.75 1.85
N ILE A 349 -5.33 -3.96 1.06
CA ILE A 349 -3.96 -4.14 1.55
C ILE A 349 -3.10 -3.00 0.99
N GLY A 350 -2.77 -2.04 1.85
CA GLY A 350 -1.80 -1.00 1.55
C GLY A 350 -0.38 -1.45 1.86
N LEU A 351 0.57 -1.13 0.97
CA LEU A 351 1.99 -1.26 1.25
C LEU A 351 2.68 0.10 1.10
N SER A 352 3.58 0.45 2.03
CA SER A 352 4.27 1.75 2.00
C SER A 352 5.65 1.69 2.63
N GLY A 353 6.61 2.43 2.07
CA GLY A 353 7.91 2.70 2.71
C GLY A 353 7.92 3.83 3.72
N THR A 354 6.91 4.70 3.72
CA THR A 354 6.86 5.92 4.53
C THR A 354 5.44 6.17 5.03
N PRO A 355 5.00 5.50 6.11
CA PRO A 355 3.63 5.63 6.62
C PRO A 355 3.40 6.90 7.48
N TYR A 356 4.33 7.85 7.45
CA TYR A 356 4.33 9.03 8.33
C TYR A 356 3.43 10.14 7.77
N VAL A 357 2.12 9.93 7.86
CA VAL A 357 1.11 10.95 7.56
C VAL A 357 0.60 11.50 8.89
N LYS A 358 0.51 12.82 8.99
CA LYS A 358 -0.09 13.46 10.17
C LYS A 358 -1.60 13.45 10.01
N THR A 359 -2.29 12.75 10.89
CA THR A 359 -3.75 12.71 10.93
C THR A 359 -4.24 13.58 12.08
N LYS A 360 -5.28 14.36 11.85
CA LYS A 360 -5.98 15.11 12.89
C LYS A 360 -7.37 14.51 13.09
N ILE A 361 -7.71 14.24 14.34
CA ILE A 361 -9.03 13.77 14.74
C ILE A 361 -9.57 14.77 15.74
N GLU A 362 -10.77 15.26 15.51
CA GLU A 362 -11.43 16.21 16.41
C GLU A 362 -12.39 15.46 17.32
N VAL A 363 -12.19 15.58 18.63
CA VAL A 363 -12.97 14.87 19.64
C VAL A 363 -13.35 15.86 20.72
N GLU A 364 -14.64 16.10 20.93
CA GLU A 364 -15.10 17.05 21.96
C GLU A 364 -14.40 18.42 21.88
N LYS A 365 -14.19 18.93 20.64
CA LYS A 365 -13.47 20.19 20.32
C LYS A 365 -11.97 20.19 20.66
N GLU A 366 -11.39 19.05 21.02
CA GLU A 366 -9.95 18.83 21.12
C GLU A 366 -9.41 18.18 19.85
N ASN A 367 -8.33 18.73 19.28
CA ASN A 367 -7.68 18.18 18.10
C ASN A 367 -6.56 17.22 18.51
N ILE A 368 -6.76 15.92 18.33
CA ILE A 368 -5.71 14.91 18.47
C ILE A 368 -4.88 14.91 17.18
N THR A 369 -3.58 15.17 17.29
CA THR A 369 -2.66 15.05 16.14
C THR A 369 -1.84 13.78 16.29
N LEU A 370 -2.06 12.83 15.38
CA LEU A 370 -1.33 11.57 15.30
C LEU A 370 -0.25 11.69 14.21
N ASN A 371 0.96 11.21 14.48
CA ASN A 371 2.09 11.29 13.55
C ASN A 371 2.24 10.04 12.65
N GLN A 372 1.27 9.13 12.71
CA GLN A 372 1.27 7.86 11.99
C GLN A 372 -0.17 7.48 11.61
N ILE A 373 -0.31 6.80 10.47
CA ILE A 373 -1.55 6.14 10.06
C ILE A 373 -1.87 5.05 11.09
N GLN A 374 -3.12 4.97 11.56
CA GLN A 374 -3.51 4.03 12.61
C GLN A 374 -3.73 2.60 12.09
N ASP A 375 -4.03 2.45 10.81
CA ASP A 375 -4.33 1.15 10.17
C ASP A 375 -3.08 0.29 9.89
N ILE A 376 -1.93 0.68 10.41
CA ILE A 376 -0.70 -0.11 10.28
C ILE A 376 -0.90 -1.40 11.08
N VAL A 377 -0.82 -2.54 10.40
CA VAL A 377 -0.88 -3.87 11.03
C VAL A 377 0.49 -4.51 11.16
N TYR A 378 1.44 -4.08 10.33
CA TYR A 378 2.81 -4.55 10.35
C TYR A 378 3.76 -3.40 10.01
N ASN A 379 4.83 -3.26 10.79
CA ASN A 379 5.82 -2.22 10.59
C ASN A 379 7.23 -2.78 10.71
N TYR A 380 8.02 -2.64 9.65
CA TYR A 380 9.44 -2.94 9.65
C TYR A 380 10.25 -1.65 9.48
N PRO A 381 10.83 -1.07 10.54
CA PRO A 381 11.58 0.17 10.46
C PRO A 381 12.84 0.11 9.56
N LEU A 382 13.11 1.19 8.82
CA LEU A 382 14.27 1.31 7.91
C LEU A 382 15.61 1.06 8.62
N ASN A 383 15.79 1.61 9.83
CA ASN A 383 17.02 1.48 10.61
C ASN A 383 17.36 0.03 10.94
N ILE A 384 16.36 -0.86 11.06
CA ILE A 384 16.58 -2.30 11.30
C ILE A 384 17.10 -2.99 10.04
N GLY A 385 16.64 -2.56 8.85
CA GLY A 385 17.05 -3.13 7.57
C GLY A 385 18.45 -2.71 7.11
N ILE A 386 18.92 -1.53 7.52
CA ILE A 386 20.24 -0.99 7.19
C ILE A 386 21.35 -1.90 7.72
N GLY A 387 22.24 -2.35 6.83
CA GLY A 387 23.35 -3.22 7.17
C GLY A 387 23.00 -4.71 7.32
N LYS A 388 21.71 -5.08 7.27
CA LYS A 388 21.27 -6.48 7.17
C LYS A 388 21.13 -6.89 5.70
N PHE A 389 20.15 -6.29 5.02
CA PHE A 389 19.91 -6.51 3.58
C PHE A 389 19.86 -5.20 2.79
N LEU A 390 19.78 -4.05 3.46
CA LEU A 390 19.95 -2.74 2.85
C LEU A 390 21.41 -2.29 3.01
N LYS A 391 21.89 -1.50 2.04
CA LYS A 391 23.22 -0.91 2.10
C LYS A 391 23.33 0.07 3.28
N LYS A 392 24.51 0.14 3.91
CA LYS A 392 24.82 1.19 4.89
C LYS A 392 25.13 2.49 4.12
N PRO A 393 24.37 3.57 4.32
CA PRO A 393 24.65 4.82 3.64
C PRO A 393 25.92 5.47 4.21
N ASP A 394 26.77 6.01 3.36
CA ASP A 394 27.83 6.95 3.73
C ASP A 394 27.29 8.37 3.57
N ILE A 395 27.13 9.09 4.69
CA ILE A 395 26.55 10.43 4.71
C ILE A 395 27.67 11.44 4.92
N ARG A 396 27.98 12.20 3.87
CA ARG A 396 29.00 13.25 3.88
C ARG A 396 28.34 14.62 3.74
N LYS A 397 28.89 15.61 4.45
CA LYS A 397 28.52 17.03 4.30
C LYS A 397 29.74 17.82 3.86
N ALA A 398 29.58 18.64 2.83
CA ALA A 398 30.62 19.53 2.35
C ALA A 398 30.15 20.99 2.50
N SER A 399 31.05 21.89 2.90
CA SER A 399 30.79 23.33 3.02
C SER A 399 31.58 24.08 1.94
N VAL A 400 31.32 23.73 0.68
CA VAL A 400 31.98 24.32 -0.50
C VAL A 400 30.95 24.92 -1.44
N LYS A 401 31.39 25.71 -2.42
CA LYS A 401 30.52 26.17 -3.51
C LYS A 401 29.92 24.97 -4.23
N GLU A 402 28.66 25.08 -4.63
CA GLU A 402 27.90 24.01 -5.27
C GLU A 402 28.57 23.43 -6.52
N SER A 403 29.18 24.29 -7.35
CA SER A 403 29.94 23.84 -8.53
C SER A 403 31.14 22.96 -8.15
N VAL A 404 31.89 23.35 -7.11
CA VAL A 404 33.02 22.59 -6.59
C VAL A 404 32.56 21.26 -6.01
N PHE A 405 31.42 21.26 -5.29
CA PHE A 405 30.82 20.03 -4.77
C PHE A 405 30.49 19.05 -5.89
N ILE A 406 29.86 19.52 -6.97
CA ILE A 406 29.49 18.68 -8.12
C ILE A 406 30.73 18.09 -8.79
N GLU A 407 31.75 18.92 -9.06
CA GLU A 407 33.00 18.46 -9.68
C GLU A 407 33.71 17.41 -8.80
N GLN A 408 33.75 17.62 -7.49
CA GLN A 408 34.31 16.67 -6.53
C GLN A 408 33.51 15.37 -6.48
N ALA A 409 32.17 15.46 -6.43
CA ALA A 409 31.29 14.29 -6.40
C ALA A 409 31.39 13.45 -7.68
N LEU A 410 31.46 14.09 -8.86
CA LEU A 410 31.70 13.39 -10.12
C LEU A 410 33.08 12.73 -10.14
N THR A 411 34.12 13.43 -9.69
CA THR A 411 35.48 12.88 -9.64
C THR A 411 35.55 11.68 -8.69
N ASP A 412 34.95 11.78 -7.50
CA ASP A 412 34.88 10.68 -6.53
C ASP A 412 34.09 9.49 -7.10
N PHE A 413 32.91 9.75 -7.70
CA PHE A 413 32.10 8.73 -8.36
C PHE A 413 32.88 7.98 -9.44
N PHE A 414 33.48 8.70 -10.38
CA PHE A 414 34.18 8.06 -11.50
C PHE A 414 35.50 7.38 -11.11
N SER A 415 36.09 7.77 -9.98
CA SER A 415 37.31 7.13 -9.47
C SER A 415 37.00 5.86 -8.69
N ASN A 416 35.94 5.88 -7.88
CA ASN A 416 35.72 4.85 -6.86
C ASN A 416 34.45 4.00 -7.08
N TYR A 417 33.53 4.46 -7.92
CA TYR A 417 32.18 3.90 -8.02
C TYR A 417 31.69 3.65 -9.46
N ASP A 418 32.46 3.99 -10.51
CA ASP A 418 32.17 3.68 -11.93
C ASP A 418 32.42 2.19 -12.23
N ILE A 419 31.50 1.34 -11.77
CA ILE A 419 31.55 -0.11 -11.92
C ILE A 419 30.41 -0.66 -12.77
N ASP A 420 30.67 -1.80 -13.40
CA ASP A 420 29.68 -2.65 -14.05
C ASP A 420 29.26 -3.78 -13.10
N TYR A 421 27.96 -3.93 -12.87
CA TYR A 421 27.40 -5.02 -12.08
C TYR A 421 27.37 -6.31 -12.90
N LYS A 422 27.32 -7.46 -12.21
CA LYS A 422 27.32 -8.81 -12.83
C LYS A 422 26.23 -9.01 -13.90
N ASN A 423 25.13 -8.29 -13.79
CA ASN A 423 24.00 -8.35 -14.74
C ASN A 423 24.15 -7.36 -15.92
N GLY A 424 25.34 -6.77 -16.11
CA GLY A 424 25.61 -5.76 -17.14
C GLY A 424 25.04 -4.37 -16.84
N THR A 425 24.41 -4.17 -15.68
CA THR A 425 23.93 -2.83 -15.28
C THR A 425 25.13 -1.97 -14.91
N LYS A 426 25.15 -0.72 -15.38
CA LYS A 426 26.18 0.26 -15.00
C LYS A 426 25.79 1.01 -13.74
N SER A 427 26.78 1.33 -12.91
CA SER A 427 26.63 2.30 -11.82
C SER A 427 26.16 3.67 -12.34
N LYS A 428 25.47 4.43 -11.49
CA LYS A 428 24.91 5.74 -11.83
C LYS A 428 25.03 6.67 -10.62
N VAL A 429 25.23 7.95 -10.90
CA VAL A 429 25.13 9.05 -9.93
C VAL A 429 23.93 9.93 -10.28
N ALA A 430 23.24 10.43 -9.26
CA ALA A 430 22.09 11.32 -9.43
C ALA A 430 22.28 12.60 -8.60
N PHE A 431 21.95 13.74 -9.20
CA PHE A 431 21.94 15.05 -8.54
C PHE A 431 20.50 15.53 -8.39
N TYR A 432 20.05 15.70 -7.15
CA TYR A 432 18.72 16.23 -6.85
C TYR A 432 18.80 17.74 -6.69
N CYS A 433 17.99 18.46 -7.47
CA CYS A 433 17.98 19.91 -7.53
C CYS A 433 16.65 20.47 -6.99
N PRO A 434 16.64 21.62 -6.31
CA PRO A 434 15.42 22.20 -5.73
C PRO A 434 14.45 22.77 -6.79
N SER A 435 14.92 23.08 -8.00
CA SER A 435 14.07 23.58 -9.09
C SER A 435 14.64 23.28 -10.47
N ILE A 436 13.76 23.31 -11.49
CA ILE A 436 14.14 23.17 -12.91
C ILE A 436 15.08 24.31 -13.33
N LYS A 437 14.84 25.53 -12.83
CA LYS A 437 15.72 26.67 -13.10
C LYS A 437 17.12 26.41 -12.56
N LYS A 438 17.23 25.99 -11.30
CA LYS A 438 18.52 25.66 -10.66
C LYS A 438 19.27 24.57 -11.45
N LEU A 439 18.56 23.51 -11.84
CA LEU A 439 19.11 22.43 -12.65
C LEU A 439 19.70 22.95 -13.97
N ASN A 440 18.96 23.76 -14.74
CA ASN A 440 19.39 24.19 -16.06
C ASN A 440 20.46 25.30 -16.02
N ASP A 441 20.34 26.25 -15.10
CA ASP A 441 21.17 27.45 -15.08
C ASP A 441 22.50 27.22 -14.32
N ASP A 442 22.47 26.42 -13.24
CA ASP A 442 23.61 26.31 -12.32
C ASP A 442 24.27 24.92 -12.30
N ILE A 443 23.48 23.83 -12.42
CA ILE A 443 23.97 22.46 -12.19
C ILE A 443 24.42 21.79 -13.49
N LEU A 444 23.54 21.74 -14.49
CA LEU A 444 23.80 21.08 -15.77
C LEU A 444 25.03 21.66 -16.49
N PRO A 445 25.28 22.99 -16.53
CA PRO A 445 26.47 23.53 -17.17
C PRO A 445 27.77 23.07 -16.51
N VAL A 446 27.79 22.92 -15.17
CA VAL A 446 28.95 22.41 -14.44
C VAL A 446 29.22 20.95 -14.78
N ILE A 447 28.18 20.11 -14.80
CA ILE A 447 28.31 18.69 -15.18
C ILE A 447 28.81 18.56 -16.62
N GLN A 448 28.23 19.30 -17.56
CA GLN A 448 28.63 19.28 -18.98
C GLN A 448 30.09 19.71 -19.15
N LYS A 449 30.52 20.78 -18.47
CA LYS A 449 31.91 21.24 -18.51
C LYS A 449 32.87 20.19 -17.92
N TRP A 450 32.49 19.54 -16.82
CA TRP A 450 33.28 18.46 -16.24
C TRP A 450 33.39 17.27 -17.21
N TYR A 451 32.30 16.88 -17.88
CA TYR A 451 32.30 15.83 -18.90
C TYR A 451 33.17 16.17 -20.11
N GLN A 452 33.06 17.38 -20.66
CA GLN A 452 33.90 17.82 -21.78
C GLN A 452 35.40 17.75 -21.44
N LYS A 453 35.76 17.99 -20.17
CA LYS A 453 37.14 17.94 -19.69
C LYS A 453 37.63 16.51 -19.41
N ASN A 454 36.81 15.67 -18.77
CA ASN A 454 37.26 14.40 -18.18
C ASN A 454 36.69 13.15 -18.89
N ARG A 455 35.61 13.29 -19.67
CA ARG A 455 34.91 12.20 -20.38
C ARG A 455 34.46 12.66 -21.78
N LYS A 456 35.39 13.27 -22.53
CA LYS A 456 35.11 13.84 -23.87
C LYS A 456 34.48 12.80 -24.80
N GLY A 457 33.38 13.16 -25.45
CA GLY A 457 32.65 12.28 -26.37
C GLY A 457 31.67 11.30 -25.71
N LYS A 458 31.42 11.46 -24.40
CA LYS A 458 30.45 10.66 -23.62
C LYS A 458 29.31 11.53 -23.05
N GLU A 459 29.00 12.63 -23.71
CA GLU A 459 27.96 13.57 -23.27
C GLU A 459 26.55 12.94 -23.32
N ASP A 460 26.39 11.85 -24.07
CA ASP A 460 25.19 11.01 -24.13
C ASP A 460 24.92 10.22 -22.83
N GLU A 461 25.90 10.11 -21.93
CA GLU A 461 25.72 9.53 -20.59
C GLU A 461 24.93 10.47 -19.65
N ILE A 462 24.71 11.74 -20.03
CA ILE A 462 24.02 12.73 -19.20
C ILE A 462 22.51 12.67 -19.47
N PHE A 463 21.75 12.22 -18.47
CA PHE A 463 20.29 12.18 -18.52
C PHE A 463 19.65 13.28 -17.68
N ARG A 464 18.66 13.98 -18.24
CA ARG A 464 17.85 14.97 -17.53
C ARG A 464 16.46 14.43 -17.25
N PHE A 465 16.06 14.45 -15.98
CA PHE A 465 14.71 14.12 -15.54
C PHE A 465 14.09 15.31 -14.81
N THR A 466 12.86 15.68 -15.17
CA THR A 466 12.10 16.73 -14.50
C THR A 466 10.80 16.14 -13.97
N PHE A 467 10.67 16.05 -12.65
CA PHE A 467 9.41 15.69 -12.00
C PHE A 467 8.57 16.96 -11.84
N PHE A 468 7.39 16.99 -12.44
CA PHE A 468 6.35 17.91 -12.01
C PHE A 468 5.70 17.29 -10.78
N LEU A 469 6.03 17.81 -9.60
CA LEU A 469 5.16 17.63 -8.43
C LEU A 469 3.94 18.50 -8.72
N SER A 470 2.86 17.87 -9.19
CA SER A 470 1.54 18.48 -9.35
C SER A 470 0.88 18.69 -8.00
#